data_AF-A0A972NKS5-F1
#
_entry.id   AF-A0A972NKS5-F1
#
_cell.length_a   1.000
_cell.length_b   1.000
_cell.length_c   1.000
_cell.angle_alpha   90.00
_cell.angle_beta   90.00
_cell.angle_gamma   90.00
#
_symmetry.space_group_name_H-M   'P 1'
#
loop_
_entity.id
_entity.type
_entity.pdbx_description
1 polymer ?
#
loop_
_entity_poly.entity_id
_entity_poly.type
_entity_poly.pdbx_seq_one_letter_code
_entity_poly.pdbx_strand_id
1 'polypeptide(L)'
;METAPEAGQASLRTALANNGSLPNLVASLTDSRDSLEAYLTLGQISGRCGLTLAEREVVQITAATIHGCACHAPGHTAVALKKTDLASDLVTALKSNRPLSDTRLNAIAIFTRSVIAMHGAVDGQSLEEFRNAGLANTNALEIVLGVSLATLCNFANNLIQK
;
A
#
# COMPACT_ATOMS: atom_id res chain seq x y z
N MET A 1 -0.27 28.34 0.35
CA MET A 1 -0.67 27.49 1.50
C MET A 1 -2.19 27.49 1.76
N GLU A 2 -3.00 28.40 1.20
CA GLU A 2 -4.31 28.75 1.80
C GLU A 2 -5.60 28.07 1.29
N THR A 3 -5.62 27.27 0.23
CA THR A 3 -6.88 26.77 -0.36
C THR A 3 -7.17 25.27 -0.19
N ALA A 4 -7.01 24.71 1.02
CA ALA A 4 -7.40 23.31 1.30
C ALA A 4 -8.68 23.34 2.12
N PRO A 5 -9.60 22.37 1.92
CA PRO A 5 -10.56 22.02 2.95
C PRO A 5 -9.83 21.86 4.30
N GLU A 6 -10.45 22.32 5.39
CA GLU A 6 -9.85 22.30 6.73
C GLU A 6 -9.30 20.90 7.13
N ALA A 7 -9.97 19.84 6.65
CA ALA A 7 -9.59 18.45 6.83
C ALA A 7 -8.24 18.09 6.20
N GLY A 8 -7.98 18.53 4.95
CA GLY A 8 -6.70 18.32 4.27
C GLY A 8 -5.53 19.00 4.97
N GLN A 9 -5.75 20.21 5.52
CA GLN A 9 -4.72 20.87 6.32
C GLN A 9 -4.45 20.16 7.64
N ALA A 10 -5.48 19.65 8.31
CA ALA A 10 -5.32 18.89 9.55
C ALA A 10 -4.52 17.61 9.31
N SER A 11 -4.88 16.82 8.28
CA SER A 11 -4.16 15.61 7.89
C SER A 11 -2.71 15.87 7.51
N LEU A 12 -2.45 16.97 6.78
CA LEU A 12 -1.10 17.40 6.43
C LEU A 12 -0.26 17.76 7.66
N ARG A 13 -0.83 18.54 8.60
CA ARG A 13 -0.18 18.90 9.87
C ARG A 13 0.10 17.67 10.72
N THR A 14 -0.84 16.72 10.82
CA THR A 14 -0.64 15.45 11.52
C THR A 14 0.46 14.60 10.87
N ALA A 15 0.48 14.52 9.54
CA ALA A 15 1.51 13.77 8.82
C ALA A 15 2.92 14.37 9.02
N LEU A 16 3.03 15.69 9.00
CA LEU A 16 4.27 16.42 9.32
C LEU A 16 4.68 16.21 10.79
N ALA A 17 3.75 16.32 11.73
CA ALA A 17 4.02 16.14 13.16
C ALA A 17 4.49 14.71 13.49
N ASN A 18 3.89 13.70 12.85
CA ASN A 18 4.22 12.29 13.11
C ASN A 18 5.56 11.85 12.51
N ASN A 19 6.06 12.54 11.49
CA ASN A 19 7.23 12.10 10.71
C ASN A 19 8.39 13.11 10.69
N GLY A 20 8.21 14.32 11.23
CA GLY A 20 9.22 15.41 11.21
C GLY A 20 9.38 16.09 9.84
N SER A 21 9.22 15.34 8.75
CA SER A 21 9.08 15.81 7.37
C SER A 21 8.07 14.93 6.64
N LEU A 22 7.51 15.41 5.52
CA LEU A 22 6.79 14.51 4.63
C LEU A 22 7.80 13.52 4.04
N PRO A 23 7.55 12.19 4.14
CA PRO A 23 8.39 11.22 3.47
C PRO A 23 8.51 11.56 1.98
N ASN A 24 9.69 11.40 1.37
CA ASN A 24 9.89 11.62 -0.07
C ASN A 24 8.86 10.86 -0.93
N LEU A 25 8.25 9.81 -0.39
CA LEU A 25 7.16 9.03 -0.97
C LEU A 25 5.93 9.87 -1.38
N VAL A 26 5.62 10.97 -0.67
CA VAL A 26 4.47 11.85 -0.99
C VAL A 26 4.87 13.17 -1.62
N ALA A 27 6.17 13.40 -1.85
CA ALA A 27 6.66 14.63 -2.47
C ALA A 27 6.09 14.82 -3.89
N SER A 28 5.90 13.73 -4.64
CA SER A 28 5.23 13.77 -5.95
C SER A 28 3.78 14.26 -5.91
N LEU A 29 3.12 14.17 -4.76
CA LEU A 29 1.75 14.58 -4.58
C LEU A 29 1.64 16.05 -4.15
N THR A 30 2.73 16.73 -3.75
CA THR A 30 2.64 18.10 -3.22
C THR A 30 2.25 19.14 -4.27
N ASP A 31 2.42 18.82 -5.55
CA ASP A 31 1.98 19.67 -6.67
C ASP A 31 0.44 19.71 -6.80
N SER A 32 -0.25 18.68 -6.28
CA SER A 32 -1.71 18.62 -6.22
C SER A 32 -2.17 18.42 -4.78
N ARG A 33 -2.62 19.51 -4.16
CA ARG A 33 -3.18 19.53 -2.81
C ARG A 33 -4.25 18.47 -2.60
N ASP A 34 -5.17 18.33 -3.55
CA ASP A 34 -6.29 17.38 -3.47
C ASP A 34 -5.78 15.93 -3.55
N SER A 35 -4.76 15.67 -4.36
CA SER A 35 -4.12 14.34 -4.45
C SER A 35 -3.39 13.98 -3.16
N LEU A 36 -2.70 14.94 -2.53
CA LEU A 36 -2.04 14.74 -1.24
C LEU A 36 -3.07 14.49 -0.13
N GLU A 37 -4.15 15.27 -0.07
CA GLU A 37 -5.24 15.07 0.89
C GLU A 37 -5.91 13.70 0.71
N ALA A 38 -6.18 13.30 -0.53
CA ALA A 38 -6.74 11.98 -0.84
C ALA A 38 -5.83 10.86 -0.33
N TYR A 39 -4.53 10.93 -0.61
CA TYR A 39 -3.56 9.93 -0.14
C TYR A 39 -3.52 9.82 1.39
N LEU A 40 -3.44 10.96 2.09
CA LEU A 40 -3.39 10.97 3.56
C LEU A 40 -4.68 10.42 4.18
N THR A 41 -5.83 10.84 3.65
CA THR A 41 -7.14 10.40 4.12
C THR A 41 -7.35 8.90 3.87
N LEU A 42 -7.02 8.41 2.67
CA LEU A 42 -7.10 6.99 2.35
C LEU A 42 -6.14 6.16 3.21
N GLY A 43 -4.94 6.68 3.50
CA GLY A 43 -4.01 6.05 4.45
C GLY A 43 -4.58 5.91 5.86
N GLN A 44 -5.29 6.93 6.38
CA GLN A 44 -5.97 6.86 7.67
C GLN A 44 -7.17 5.89 7.65
N ILE A 45 -7.91 5.82 6.54
CA ILE A 45 -9.02 4.87 6.37
C ILE A 45 -8.47 3.44 6.36
N SER A 46 -7.47 3.17 5.51
CA SER A 46 -6.76 1.88 5.46
C SER A 46 -6.15 1.51 6.82
N GLY A 47 -5.70 2.52 7.57
CA GLY A 47 -5.26 2.45 8.96
C GLY A 47 -6.18 1.69 9.92
N ARG A 48 -7.50 1.76 9.68
CA ARG A 48 -8.58 1.29 10.54
C ARG A 48 -9.29 0.04 10.00
N CYS A 49 -8.86 -0.46 8.84
CA CYS A 49 -9.38 -1.67 8.22
C CYS A 49 -8.97 -2.94 8.98
N GLY A 50 -9.59 -4.07 8.64
CA GLY A 50 -9.37 -5.38 9.27
C GLY A 50 -7.99 -6.00 8.99
N LEU A 51 -7.32 -5.61 7.90
CA LEU A 51 -5.93 -6.01 7.66
C LEU A 51 -4.97 -5.44 8.72
N THR A 52 -4.17 -6.32 9.32
CA THR A 52 -3.06 -5.97 10.20
C THR A 52 -2.04 -5.08 9.49
N LEU A 53 -1.16 -4.43 10.25
CA LEU A 53 -0.10 -3.61 9.66
C LEU A 53 0.81 -4.45 8.74
N ALA A 54 1.19 -5.66 9.15
CA ALA A 54 2.01 -6.56 8.33
C ALA A 54 1.32 -6.92 7.01
N GLU A 55 0.03 -7.23 7.03
CA GLU A 55 -0.75 -7.55 5.82
C GLU A 55 -0.88 -6.34 4.90
N ARG A 56 -1.06 -5.14 5.44
CA ARG A 56 -1.07 -3.89 4.65
C ARG A 56 0.26 -3.63 3.98
N GLU A 57 1.38 -3.87 4.67
CA GLU A 57 2.71 -3.74 4.07
C GLU A 57 2.95 -4.79 2.97
N VAL A 58 2.42 -6.01 3.10
CA VAL A 58 2.42 -7.01 2.00
C VAL A 58 1.73 -6.45 0.76
N VAL A 59 0.55 -5.83 0.90
CA VAL A 59 -0.19 -5.22 -0.22
C VAL A 59 0.63 -4.09 -0.84
N GLN A 60 1.13 -3.15 -0.03
CA GLN A 60 1.86 -1.97 -0.52
C GLN A 60 3.17 -2.34 -1.23
N ILE A 61 3.97 -3.24 -0.65
CA ILE A 61 5.23 -3.69 -1.26
C ILE A 61 4.93 -4.47 -2.55
N THR A 62 3.94 -5.37 -2.54
CA THR A 62 3.54 -6.13 -3.75
C THR A 62 3.10 -5.20 -4.88
N ALA A 63 2.21 -4.25 -4.58
CA ALA A 63 1.71 -3.29 -5.57
C ALA A 63 2.82 -2.39 -6.11
N ALA A 64 3.70 -1.88 -5.22
CA ALA A 64 4.87 -1.13 -5.64
C ALA A 64 5.75 -1.96 -6.58
N THR A 65 6.07 -3.21 -6.24
CA THR A 65 6.88 -4.12 -7.08
C THR A 65 6.31 -4.23 -8.48
N ILE A 66 4.99 -4.42 -8.61
CA ILE A 66 4.33 -4.53 -9.92
C ILE A 66 4.30 -3.20 -10.68
N HIS A 67 4.03 -2.09 -9.99
CA HIS A 67 3.98 -0.76 -10.61
C HIS A 67 5.37 -0.26 -11.05
N GLY A 68 6.45 -0.97 -10.72
CA GLY A 68 7.81 -0.58 -11.07
C GLY A 68 8.27 0.72 -10.40
N CYS A 69 7.67 1.11 -9.26
CA CYS A 69 8.04 2.36 -8.60
C CYS A 69 9.33 2.21 -7.83
N ALA A 70 10.44 2.71 -8.39
CA ALA A 70 11.76 2.74 -7.74
C ALA A 70 11.76 3.39 -6.34
N CYS A 71 10.69 4.13 -6.03
CA CYS A 71 10.31 4.52 -4.68
C CYS A 71 10.06 3.35 -3.69
N HIS A 72 10.24 2.08 -4.09
CA HIS A 72 10.30 0.87 -3.22
C HIS A 72 11.18 1.01 -1.97
N ALA A 73 11.98 2.06 -1.88
CA ALA A 73 13.33 1.96 -1.38
C ALA A 73 13.49 2.14 0.14
N PRO A 74 12.69 2.93 0.89
CA PRO A 74 12.84 2.90 2.36
C PRO A 74 11.55 2.93 3.16
N GLY A 75 10.44 3.50 2.68
CA GLY A 75 9.26 3.76 3.51
C GLY A 75 8.59 2.48 3.99
N HIS A 76 7.96 1.76 3.06
CA HIS A 76 7.29 0.48 3.35
C HIS A 76 8.27 -0.60 3.81
N THR A 77 9.48 -0.64 3.24
CA THR A 77 10.53 -1.56 3.72
C THR A 77 10.90 -1.27 5.19
N ALA A 78 11.04 0.00 5.59
CA ALA A 78 11.34 0.35 6.98
C ALA A 78 10.15 0.12 7.90
N VAL A 79 8.92 0.37 7.46
CA VAL A 79 7.72 0.06 8.25
C VAL A 79 7.62 -1.45 8.46
N ALA A 80 7.74 -2.24 7.40
CA ALA A 80 7.76 -3.70 7.48
C ALA A 80 8.85 -4.20 8.44
N LEU A 81 10.09 -3.74 8.32
CA LEU A 81 11.21 -4.24 9.14
C LEU A 81 11.24 -3.68 10.58
N LYS A 82 10.71 -2.48 10.84
CA LYS A 82 10.86 -1.79 12.13
C LYS A 82 9.57 -1.70 12.95
N LYS A 83 8.41 -1.83 12.31
CA LYS A 83 7.09 -1.65 12.95
C LYS A 83 6.20 -2.88 12.84
N THR A 84 6.67 -3.94 12.21
CA THR A 84 5.96 -5.22 12.10
C THR A 84 6.91 -6.37 12.40
N ASP A 85 6.36 -7.56 12.60
CA ASP A 85 7.13 -8.80 12.80
C ASP A 85 7.50 -9.51 11.47
N LEU A 86 7.46 -8.80 10.34
CA LEU A 86 7.86 -9.36 9.05
C LEU A 86 9.37 -9.62 9.01
N ALA A 87 9.73 -10.88 8.78
CA ALA A 87 11.11 -11.28 8.58
C ALA A 87 11.72 -10.63 7.33
N SER A 88 13.02 -10.28 7.41
CA SER A 88 13.76 -9.68 6.29
C SER A 88 13.71 -10.51 5.00
N ASP A 89 13.72 -11.83 5.13
CA ASP A 89 13.64 -12.74 3.98
C ASP A 89 12.29 -12.68 3.28
N LEU A 90 11.21 -12.46 4.04
CA LEU A 90 9.86 -12.29 3.50
C LEU A 90 9.75 -10.96 2.75
N VAL A 91 10.28 -9.87 3.32
CA VAL A 91 10.35 -8.57 2.65
C VAL A 91 11.17 -8.66 1.35
N THR A 92 12.28 -9.41 1.38
CA THR A 92 13.09 -9.67 0.19
C THR A 92 12.32 -10.48 -0.85
N ALA A 93 11.57 -11.50 -0.43
CA ALA A 93 10.72 -12.28 -1.32
C ALA A 93 9.62 -11.41 -1.98
N LEU A 94 8.96 -10.53 -1.24
CA LEU A 94 7.97 -9.58 -1.79
C LEU A 94 8.57 -8.67 -2.88
N LYS A 95 9.74 -8.10 -2.62
CA LYS A 95 10.43 -7.21 -3.56
C LYS A 95 10.87 -7.92 -4.84
N SER A 96 11.17 -9.22 -4.75
CA SER A 96 11.57 -10.06 -5.88
C SER A 96 10.42 -10.88 -6.46
N ASN A 97 9.17 -10.59 -6.08
CA ASN A 97 7.98 -11.33 -6.53
C ASN A 97 8.09 -12.86 -6.34
N ARG A 98 8.65 -13.31 -5.21
CA ARG A 98 8.78 -14.73 -4.85
C ARG A 98 7.68 -15.15 -3.86
N PRO A 99 7.34 -16.46 -3.81
CA PRO A 99 6.44 -17.00 -2.80
C PRO A 99 6.93 -16.72 -1.37
N LEU A 100 6.00 -16.53 -0.44
CA LEU A 100 6.29 -16.34 0.98
C LEU A 100 6.07 -17.63 1.76
N SER A 101 6.84 -17.83 2.82
CA SER A 101 6.71 -19.00 3.71
C SER A 101 5.44 -18.96 4.58
N ASP A 102 4.96 -17.77 4.92
CA ASP A 102 3.68 -17.60 5.62
C ASP A 102 2.51 -17.75 4.63
N THR A 103 1.64 -18.72 4.89
CA THR A 103 0.53 -19.07 3.97
C THR A 103 -0.45 -17.93 3.80
N ARG A 104 -0.77 -17.20 4.87
CA ARG A 104 -1.75 -16.12 4.85
C ARG A 104 -1.20 -14.89 4.13
N LEU A 105 0.02 -14.49 4.44
CA LEU A 105 0.70 -13.38 3.76
C LEU A 105 0.95 -13.72 2.28
N ASN A 106 1.29 -14.98 1.96
CA ASN A 106 1.45 -15.42 0.59
C ASN A 106 0.13 -15.32 -0.19
N ALA A 107 -1.00 -15.71 0.40
CA ALA A 107 -2.31 -15.57 -0.21
C ALA A 107 -2.68 -14.09 -0.49
N ILE A 108 -2.37 -13.18 0.44
CA ILE A 108 -2.57 -11.74 0.24
C ILE A 108 -1.68 -11.22 -0.90
N ALA A 109 -0.42 -11.64 -0.96
CA ALA A 109 0.48 -11.25 -2.03
C ALA A 109 -0.01 -11.77 -3.40
N ILE A 110 -0.41 -13.04 -3.50
CA ILE A 110 -0.98 -13.65 -4.72
C ILE A 110 -2.25 -12.90 -5.16
N PHE A 111 -3.18 -12.68 -4.22
CA PHE A 111 -4.43 -12.02 -4.54
C PHE A 111 -4.21 -10.56 -4.97
N THR A 112 -3.30 -9.83 -4.30
CA THR A 112 -2.92 -8.46 -4.68
C THR A 112 -2.38 -8.43 -6.12
N ARG A 113 -1.51 -9.38 -6.50
CA ARG A 113 -1.02 -9.49 -7.88
C ARG A 113 -2.14 -9.74 -8.87
N SER A 114 -3.08 -10.62 -8.53
CA SER A 114 -4.21 -10.98 -9.37
C SER A 114 -5.15 -9.79 -9.57
N VAL A 115 -5.47 -9.05 -8.50
CA VAL A 115 -6.26 -7.82 -8.55
C VAL A 115 -5.64 -6.80 -9.50
N ILE A 116 -4.32 -6.57 -9.40
CA ILE A 116 -3.62 -5.62 -10.26
C ILE A 116 -3.60 -6.10 -11.71
N ALA A 117 -3.20 -7.36 -11.96
CA ALA A 117 -3.05 -7.91 -13.30
C ALA A 117 -4.38 -8.04 -14.06
N MET A 118 -5.48 -8.30 -13.35
CA MET A 118 -6.81 -8.53 -13.93
C MET A 118 -7.73 -7.31 -13.76
N HIS A 119 -7.21 -6.18 -13.28
CA HIS A 119 -7.99 -4.97 -12.99
C HIS A 119 -9.24 -5.25 -12.13
N GLY A 120 -9.10 -6.13 -11.14
CA GLY A 120 -10.18 -6.55 -10.24
C GLY A 120 -11.07 -7.69 -10.76
N ALA A 121 -10.96 -8.08 -12.03
CA ALA A 121 -11.70 -9.22 -12.61
C ALA A 121 -11.07 -10.57 -12.25
N VAL A 122 -10.79 -10.79 -10.95
CA VAL A 122 -10.15 -12.00 -10.43
C VAL A 122 -11.07 -13.20 -10.63
N ASP A 123 -10.52 -14.32 -11.11
CA ASP A 123 -11.30 -15.54 -11.35
C ASP A 123 -11.80 -16.21 -10.06
N GLY A 124 -12.80 -17.09 -10.21
CA GLY A 124 -13.43 -17.77 -9.08
C GLY A 124 -12.47 -18.66 -8.29
N GLN A 125 -11.51 -19.29 -8.96
CA GLN A 125 -10.52 -20.15 -8.33
C GLN A 125 -9.58 -19.35 -7.42
N SER A 126 -9.06 -18.23 -7.91
CA SER A 126 -8.18 -17.34 -7.15
C SER A 126 -8.90 -16.73 -5.94
N LEU A 127 -10.19 -16.41 -6.08
CA LEU A 127 -11.01 -15.93 -4.97
C LEU A 127 -11.30 -17.04 -3.94
N GLU A 128 -11.46 -18.28 -4.38
CA GLU A 128 -11.62 -19.44 -3.49
C GLU A 128 -10.33 -19.75 -2.72
N GLU A 129 -9.18 -19.76 -3.39
CA GLU A 129 -7.86 -19.93 -2.76
C GLU A 129 -7.59 -18.84 -1.71
N PHE A 130 -7.96 -17.60 -2.01
CA PHE A 130 -7.90 -16.49 -1.06
C PHE A 130 -8.76 -16.76 0.18
N ARG A 131 -9.99 -17.25 0.01
CA ARG A 131 -10.89 -17.59 1.13
C ARG A 131 -10.39 -18.79 1.93
N ASN A 132 -9.81 -19.78 1.28
CA ASN A 132 -9.22 -20.96 1.93
C ASN A 132 -8.02 -20.61 2.81
N ALA A 133 -7.36 -19.47 2.56
CA ALA A 133 -6.34 -18.90 3.46
C ALA A 133 -6.93 -18.13 4.66
N GLY A 134 -8.25 -18.22 4.89
CA GLY A 134 -8.95 -17.58 6.00
C GLY A 134 -9.21 -16.09 5.80
N LEU A 135 -9.24 -15.61 4.55
CA LEU A 135 -9.52 -14.21 4.22
C LEU A 135 -10.97 -14.04 3.75
N ALA A 136 -11.64 -13.01 4.24
CA ALA A 136 -13.03 -12.72 3.91
C ALA A 136 -13.16 -11.76 2.72
N ASN A 137 -14.37 -11.64 2.16
CA ASN A 137 -14.65 -10.65 1.10
C ASN A 137 -14.34 -9.21 1.54
N THR A 138 -14.47 -8.91 2.83
CA THR A 138 -14.05 -7.62 3.39
C THR A 138 -12.56 -7.40 3.18
N ASN A 139 -11.71 -8.40 3.42
CA ASN A 139 -10.27 -8.31 3.17
C ASN A 139 -9.96 -8.13 1.68
N ALA A 140 -10.73 -8.75 0.77
CA ALA A 140 -10.56 -8.52 -0.67
C ALA A 140 -10.78 -7.05 -1.05
N LEU A 141 -11.83 -6.41 -0.51
CA LEU A 141 -12.09 -4.98 -0.72
C LEU A 141 -11.03 -4.09 -0.06
N GLU A 142 -10.50 -4.48 1.10
CA GLU A 142 -9.40 -3.78 1.76
C GLU A 142 -8.09 -3.88 0.98
N ILE A 143 -7.85 -5.00 0.28
CA ILE A 143 -6.74 -5.14 -0.68
C ILE A 143 -6.95 -4.19 -1.86
N VAL A 144 -8.16 -4.10 -2.43
CA VAL A 144 -8.48 -3.13 -3.49
C VAL A 144 -8.24 -1.69 -3.02
N LEU A 145 -8.65 -1.35 -1.79
CA LEU A 145 -8.34 -0.06 -1.17
C LEU A 145 -6.83 0.16 -1.08
N GLY A 146 -6.07 -0.83 -0.61
CA GLY A 146 -4.61 -0.77 -0.55
C GLY A 146 -3.96 -0.58 -1.92
N VAL A 147 -4.44 -1.29 -2.95
CA VAL A 147 -3.99 -1.12 -4.34
C VAL A 147 -4.30 0.29 -4.84
N SER A 148 -5.48 0.85 -4.56
CA SER A 148 -5.81 2.22 -4.98
C SER A 148 -4.87 3.27 -4.37
N LEU A 149 -4.52 3.11 -3.08
CA LEU A 149 -3.57 3.96 -2.38
C LEU A 149 -2.17 3.85 -3.00
N ALA A 150 -1.75 2.62 -3.27
CA ALA A 150 -0.47 2.33 -3.93
C ALA A 150 -0.43 2.91 -5.34
N THR A 151 -1.50 2.76 -6.14
CA THR A 151 -1.59 3.31 -7.50
C THR A 151 -1.41 4.81 -7.50
N LEU A 152 -2.13 5.54 -6.63
CA LEU A 152 -2.02 7.00 -6.54
C LEU A 152 -0.58 7.45 -6.28
N CYS A 153 0.06 6.87 -5.27
CA CYS A 153 1.41 7.26 -4.87
C CYS A 153 2.49 6.78 -5.85
N ASN A 154 2.43 5.51 -6.27
CA ASN A 154 3.44 4.91 -7.13
C ASN A 154 3.43 5.57 -8.51
N PHE A 155 2.24 5.83 -9.08
CA PHE A 155 2.16 6.45 -10.40
C PHE A 155 2.59 7.91 -10.35
N ALA A 156 2.21 8.65 -9.31
CA ALA A 156 2.70 10.03 -9.12
C ALA A 156 4.23 10.08 -9.03
N ASN A 157 4.85 9.19 -8.24
CA ASN A 157 6.30 9.09 -8.14
C ASN A 157 6.96 8.73 -9.47
N ASN A 158 6.42 7.76 -10.20
CA ASN A 158 6.94 7.38 -11.51
C ASN A 158 6.88 8.50 -12.55
N LEU A 159 5.85 9.37 -12.49
CA LEU A 159 5.71 10.50 -13.41
C LEU A 159 6.81 11.55 -13.22
N ILE A 160 7.23 11.78 -11.97
CA ILE A 160 8.20 12.83 -11.64
C ILE A 160 9.65 12.33 -11.59
N GLN A 161 9.86 11.04 -11.35
CA GLN A 161 11.18 10.39 -11.35
C GLN A 161 11.49 9.87 -12.75
N LYS A 162 11.84 10.77 -13.67
CA LYS A 162 12.43 10.40 -14.97
C LYS A 162 13.94 10.27 -14.88
#